data_AF-A0A524L3C9-F1
#
_entry.id   AF-A0A524L3C9-F1
#
_cell.length_a   1.000
_cell.length_b   1.000
_cell.length_c   1.000
_cell.angle_alpha   90.00
_cell.angle_beta   90.00
_cell.angle_gamma   90.00
#
_symmetry.space_group_name_H-M   'P 1'
#
loop_
_entity.id
_entity.type
_entity.pdbx_description
1 polymer ?
#
loop_
_entity_poly.entity_id
_entity_poly.type
_entity_poly.pdbx_seq_one_letter_code
_entity_poly.pdbx_strand_id
1 'polypeptide(L)'
;SLSVVTSGGGQVTVNPSGGSYTPGTTVTLTALPDAGYSFTSWSGALSGSANPATLLMDANKSVFASFSPAAAQYSVTVQPASGGSVTLSPPGGVYAAGTLLTVTAVPTTGYRFGSWSGALSGTSNPTTLVVDANKTLAASFVQQYPVNASTTGSGSVSLSPSGGVYDSGTLVTLTATPSSGGAFLGWSGDLSGLTNPTTLLVNGSKSVTANFTVNYTLSVSTRGKGSVALDPPGGSYGAGTVVTVTALPGSGFTFRGWSGDLGGLTNPQTIVIDANKSVTATFKK
;
A
#
# COMPACT_ATOMS: atom_id res chain seq x y z
N SER A 1 -3.23 23.73 -71.29
CA SER A 1 -3.10 24.57 -70.08
C SER A 1 -3.49 23.79 -68.85
N LEU A 2 -2.95 24.18 -67.69
CA LEU A 2 -3.30 23.62 -66.39
C LEU A 2 -4.02 24.69 -65.57
N SER A 3 -5.19 24.35 -65.03
CA SER A 3 -5.88 25.13 -64.00
C SER A 3 -5.77 24.42 -62.65
N VAL A 4 -5.41 25.14 -61.59
CA VAL A 4 -5.34 24.61 -60.23
C VAL A 4 -6.25 25.44 -59.34
N VAL A 5 -7.17 24.76 -58.65
CA VAL A 5 -8.12 25.38 -57.72
C VAL A 5 -7.90 24.76 -56.34
N THR A 6 -7.85 25.58 -55.30
CA THR A 6 -7.79 25.12 -53.91
C THR A 6 -9.15 25.32 -53.23
N SER A 7 -9.50 24.39 -52.33
CA SER A 7 -10.65 24.50 -51.43
C SER A 7 -10.17 24.32 -49.99
N GLY A 8 -10.48 25.27 -49.11
CA GLY A 8 -9.94 25.33 -47.74
C GLY A 8 -8.65 26.17 -47.63
N GLY A 9 -7.95 26.08 -46.49
CA GLY A 9 -6.72 26.84 -46.20
C GLY A 9 -5.46 26.13 -46.69
N GLY A 10 -5.00 26.49 -47.89
CA GLY A 10 -3.75 25.97 -48.44
C GLY A 10 -3.51 26.44 -49.87
N GLN A 11 -2.30 26.14 -50.35
CA GLN A 11 -1.83 26.50 -51.69
C GLN A 11 -1.27 25.29 -52.43
N VAL A 12 -1.10 25.41 -53.74
CA VAL A 12 -0.45 24.39 -54.57
C VAL A 12 0.66 25.05 -55.36
N THR A 13 1.88 24.51 -55.27
CA THR A 13 2.99 24.87 -56.15
C THR A 13 3.10 23.86 -57.29
N VAL A 14 3.50 24.33 -58.48
CA VAL A 14 3.62 23.51 -59.69
C VAL A 14 5.04 23.65 -60.24
N ASN A 15 5.68 22.52 -60.55
CA ASN A 15 7.03 22.47 -61.13
C ASN A 15 7.08 21.53 -62.36
N PRO A 16 7.53 21.98 -63.55
CA PRO A 16 7.93 23.34 -63.89
C PRO A 16 6.77 24.33 -63.73
N SER A 17 7.06 25.54 -63.27
CA SER A 17 6.03 26.57 -63.09
C SER A 17 5.51 27.08 -64.43
N GLY A 18 4.20 27.19 -64.59
CA GLY A 18 3.56 27.69 -65.81
C GLY A 18 2.06 27.42 -65.86
N GLY A 19 1.34 28.12 -66.73
CA GLY A 19 -0.09 27.86 -67.00
C GLY A 19 -0.33 27.06 -68.29
N SER A 20 0.65 27.04 -69.18
CA SER A 20 0.60 26.39 -70.49
C SER A 20 1.84 25.54 -70.69
N TYR A 21 1.64 24.30 -71.14
CA TYR A 21 2.68 23.29 -71.28
C TYR A 21 2.54 22.63 -72.65
N THR A 22 3.66 22.22 -73.24
CA THR A 22 3.66 21.39 -74.45
C THR A 22 3.07 20.01 -74.14
N PRO A 23 2.29 19.40 -75.06
CA PRO A 23 1.82 18.03 -74.88
C PRO A 23 2.98 17.07 -74.56
N GLY A 24 2.81 16.24 -73.53
CA GLY A 24 3.82 15.31 -73.03
C GLY A 24 4.67 15.82 -71.86
N THR A 25 4.53 17.10 -71.46
CA THR A 25 5.22 17.62 -70.26
C THR A 25 4.63 17.02 -68.99
N THR A 26 5.46 16.42 -68.15
CA THR A 26 5.07 16.02 -66.79
C THR A 26 5.30 17.17 -65.83
N VAL A 27 4.29 17.53 -65.05
CA VAL A 27 4.36 18.53 -63.98
C VAL A 27 4.20 17.87 -62.61
N THR A 28 4.89 18.38 -61.60
CA THR A 28 4.73 18.00 -60.20
C THR A 28 3.94 19.07 -59.48
N LEU A 29 2.82 18.67 -58.87
CA LEU A 29 2.00 19.51 -58.01
C LEU A 29 2.28 19.16 -56.54
N THR A 30 2.62 20.17 -55.74
CA THR A 30 2.84 20.03 -54.30
C THR A 30 1.81 20.87 -53.56
N ALA A 31 0.90 20.21 -52.84
CA ALA A 31 -0.02 20.86 -51.92
C ALA A 31 0.73 21.29 -50.65
N LEU A 32 0.58 22.56 -50.28
CA LEU A 32 1.13 23.18 -49.09
C LEU A 32 -0.04 23.67 -48.22
N PRO A 33 -0.43 22.93 -47.17
CA PRO A 33 -1.47 23.38 -46.25
C PRO A 33 -1.05 24.66 -45.52
N ASP A 34 -2.00 25.56 -45.29
CA ASP A 34 -1.78 26.71 -44.41
C ASP A 34 -1.71 26.25 -42.93
N ALA A 35 -1.23 27.12 -42.05
CA ALA A 35 -1.19 26.83 -40.61
C ALA A 35 -2.59 26.43 -40.08
N GLY A 36 -2.67 25.28 -39.41
CA GLY A 36 -3.93 24.75 -38.87
C GLY A 36 -4.80 24.00 -39.88
N TYR A 37 -4.32 23.76 -41.11
CA TYR A 37 -4.99 22.93 -42.12
C TYR A 37 -4.16 21.70 -42.48
N SER A 38 -4.78 20.71 -43.08
CA SER A 38 -4.15 19.51 -43.64
C SER A 38 -4.66 19.25 -45.05
N PHE A 39 -3.77 18.85 -45.95
CA PHE A 39 -4.14 18.42 -47.29
C PHE A 39 -4.93 17.13 -47.21
N THR A 40 -6.12 17.09 -47.81
CA THR A 40 -7.00 15.91 -47.75
C THR A 40 -6.88 15.07 -49.01
N SER A 41 -7.07 15.68 -50.19
CA SER A 41 -7.01 14.97 -51.46
C SER A 41 -6.91 15.89 -52.68
N TRP A 42 -6.44 15.29 -53.78
CA TRP A 42 -6.58 15.80 -55.14
C TRP A 42 -7.89 15.30 -55.76
N SER A 43 -8.48 16.11 -56.64
CA SER A 43 -9.56 15.69 -57.54
C SER A 43 -9.48 16.40 -58.91
N GLY A 44 -10.35 16.02 -59.84
CA GLY A 44 -10.29 16.46 -61.23
C GLY A 44 -9.34 15.59 -62.05
N ALA A 45 -8.28 16.17 -62.59
CA ALA A 45 -7.28 15.45 -63.39
C ALA A 45 -6.26 14.64 -62.56
N LEU A 46 -6.29 14.78 -61.23
CA LEU A 46 -5.58 13.94 -60.26
C LEU A 46 -6.59 13.31 -59.29
N SER A 47 -6.15 12.31 -58.53
CA SER A 47 -6.94 11.68 -57.48
C SER A 47 -6.06 11.20 -56.32
N GLY A 48 -6.69 10.91 -55.18
CA GLY A 48 -6.01 10.40 -53.99
C GLY A 48 -5.29 11.50 -53.20
N SER A 49 -4.47 11.10 -52.23
CA SER A 49 -3.80 11.98 -51.27
C SER A 49 -2.28 12.03 -51.40
N ALA A 50 -1.72 11.44 -52.48
CA ALA A 50 -0.29 11.48 -52.74
C ALA A 50 0.18 12.93 -52.90
N ASN A 51 1.11 13.39 -52.06
CA ASN A 51 1.62 14.74 -52.10
C ASN A 51 3.14 14.74 -51.86
N PRO A 52 3.97 15.15 -52.83
CA PRO A 52 3.61 15.69 -54.15
C PRO A 52 2.96 14.67 -55.11
N ALA A 53 2.23 15.14 -56.11
CA ALA A 53 1.64 14.34 -57.18
C ALA A 53 2.16 14.76 -58.57
N THR A 54 2.33 13.81 -59.49
CA THR A 54 2.74 14.08 -60.87
C THR A 54 1.57 13.98 -61.83
N LEU A 55 1.49 14.92 -62.78
CA LEU A 55 0.47 14.98 -63.81
C LEU A 55 1.11 15.11 -65.20
N LEU A 56 0.75 14.21 -66.12
CA LEU A 56 1.13 14.33 -67.53
C LEU A 56 0.20 15.31 -68.24
N MET A 57 0.75 16.33 -68.89
CA MET A 57 -0.02 17.29 -69.69
C MET A 57 -0.19 16.80 -71.12
N ASP A 58 -1.27 16.08 -71.40
CA ASP A 58 -1.67 15.62 -72.75
C ASP A 58 -2.87 16.41 -73.35
N ALA A 59 -3.55 17.20 -72.52
CA ALA A 59 -4.69 18.04 -72.86
C ALA A 59 -4.80 19.20 -71.86
N ASN A 60 -5.84 20.03 -72.01
CA ASN A 60 -6.20 21.00 -70.97
C ASN A 60 -6.72 20.24 -69.74
N LYS A 61 -6.14 20.50 -68.57
CA LYS A 61 -6.47 19.79 -67.33
C LYS A 61 -6.79 20.76 -66.20
N SER A 62 -7.71 20.36 -65.34
CA SER A 62 -8.06 21.07 -64.11
C SER A 62 -7.83 20.15 -62.91
N VAL A 63 -7.09 20.64 -61.91
CA VAL A 63 -6.83 19.93 -60.66
C VAL A 63 -7.41 20.73 -59.50
N PHE A 64 -8.07 20.04 -58.59
CA PHE A 64 -8.59 20.59 -57.36
C PHE A 64 -7.82 20.01 -56.18
N ALA A 65 -7.29 20.86 -55.31
CA ALA A 65 -6.70 20.45 -54.04
C ALA A 65 -7.64 20.80 -52.90
N SER A 66 -7.98 19.82 -52.07
CA SER A 66 -8.82 20.01 -50.90
C SER A 66 -7.97 20.05 -49.63
N PHE A 67 -8.28 20.99 -48.76
CA PHE A 67 -7.68 21.14 -47.44
C PHE A 67 -8.80 21.22 -46.40
N SER A 68 -8.62 20.57 -45.25
CA SER A 68 -9.53 20.68 -44.10
C SER A 68 -8.77 21.18 -42.88
N PRO A 69 -9.44 21.81 -41.90
CA PRO A 69 -8.82 22.11 -40.62
C PRO A 69 -8.17 20.86 -40.03
N ALA A 70 -6.93 20.98 -39.58
CA ALA A 70 -6.23 19.92 -38.89
C ALA A 70 -6.93 19.66 -37.55
N ALA A 71 -7.07 18.39 -37.15
CA ALA A 71 -7.61 18.07 -35.83
C ALA A 71 -6.71 18.70 -34.76
N ALA A 72 -7.30 19.48 -33.85
CA ALA A 72 -6.57 20.06 -32.73
C ALA A 72 -5.92 18.94 -31.91
N GLN A 73 -4.67 19.15 -31.50
CA GLN A 73 -3.93 18.24 -30.64
C GLN A 73 -3.51 18.96 -29.37
N TYR A 74 -3.52 18.24 -28.26
CA TYR A 74 -3.15 18.77 -26.96
C TYR A 74 -2.17 17.85 -26.26
N SER A 75 -1.26 18.45 -25.49
CA SER A 75 -0.32 17.70 -24.67
C SER A 75 -0.95 17.23 -23.38
N VAL A 76 -0.52 16.07 -22.90
CA VAL A 76 -0.81 15.58 -21.54
C VAL A 76 0.51 15.36 -20.83
N THR A 77 0.75 16.16 -19.80
CA THR A 77 1.97 16.09 -18.98
C THR A 77 1.65 15.45 -17.63
N VAL A 78 2.34 14.35 -17.32
CA VAL A 78 2.32 13.72 -16.00
C VAL A 78 3.44 14.31 -15.16
N GLN A 79 3.10 14.93 -14.04
CA GLN A 79 4.08 15.42 -13.08
C GLN A 79 4.74 14.25 -12.34
N PRO A 80 6.06 14.32 -12.09
CA PRO A 80 6.75 13.29 -11.34
C PRO A 80 6.18 13.19 -9.91
N ALA A 81 6.09 11.97 -9.41
CA ALA A 81 5.69 11.69 -8.04
C ALA A 81 6.62 10.66 -7.42
N SER A 82 6.99 10.85 -6.15
CA SER A 82 7.71 9.85 -5.38
C SER A 82 6.77 8.72 -4.98
N GLY A 83 7.24 7.46 -5.03
CA GLY A 83 6.50 6.31 -4.51
C GLY A 83 5.56 5.63 -5.52
N GLY A 84 5.61 5.99 -6.79
CA GLY A 84 4.80 5.36 -7.83
C GLY A 84 5.06 5.93 -9.22
N SER A 85 4.24 5.51 -10.18
CA SER A 85 4.20 6.05 -11.53
C SER A 85 2.74 6.21 -12.00
N VAL A 86 2.54 6.93 -13.10
CA VAL A 86 1.24 7.02 -13.77
C VAL A 86 1.38 6.51 -15.18
N THR A 87 0.45 5.65 -15.60
CA THR A 87 0.36 5.14 -16.97
C THR A 87 -0.88 5.69 -17.66
N LEU A 88 -0.74 5.98 -18.96
CA LEU A 88 -1.82 6.45 -19.83
C LEU A 88 -2.16 5.35 -20.83
N SER A 89 -3.46 5.12 -21.06
CA SER A 89 -3.95 4.25 -22.11
C SER A 89 -5.00 4.99 -22.96
N PRO A 90 -4.75 5.22 -24.26
CA PRO A 90 -3.52 4.87 -25.00
C PRO A 90 -2.26 5.61 -24.49
N PRO A 91 -1.07 4.98 -24.56
CA PRO A 91 0.19 5.62 -24.14
C PRO A 91 0.61 6.71 -25.13
N GLY A 92 1.26 7.76 -24.62
CA GLY A 92 1.68 8.91 -25.43
C GLY A 92 1.89 10.16 -24.58
N GLY A 93 2.02 11.31 -25.25
CA GLY A 93 2.13 12.63 -24.60
C GLY A 93 1.40 13.75 -25.35
N VAL A 94 0.90 13.49 -26.55
CA VAL A 94 0.08 14.39 -27.36
C VAL A 94 -1.06 13.58 -27.97
N TYR A 95 -2.27 14.10 -27.89
CA TYR A 95 -3.49 13.41 -28.30
C TYR A 95 -4.40 14.35 -29.08
N ALA A 96 -5.23 13.78 -29.96
CA ALA A 96 -6.29 14.54 -30.62
C ALA A 96 -7.32 15.05 -29.60
N ALA A 97 -7.88 16.23 -29.85
CA ALA A 97 -8.95 16.78 -29.03
C ALA A 97 -10.14 15.81 -28.91
N GLY A 98 -10.68 15.66 -27.70
CA GLY A 98 -11.75 14.72 -27.37
C GLY A 98 -11.28 13.29 -27.09
N THR A 99 -9.99 12.98 -27.21
CA THR A 99 -9.47 11.65 -26.84
C THR A 99 -9.79 11.36 -25.37
N LEU A 100 -10.41 10.20 -25.11
CA LEU A 100 -10.65 9.69 -23.77
C LEU A 100 -9.50 8.78 -23.36
N LEU A 101 -8.76 9.17 -22.33
CA LEU A 101 -7.67 8.39 -21.74
C LEU A 101 -8.15 7.65 -20.50
N THR A 102 -7.69 6.42 -20.33
CA THR A 102 -7.66 5.76 -19.02
C THR A 102 -6.32 6.07 -18.36
N VAL A 103 -6.37 6.64 -17.16
CA VAL A 103 -5.21 7.06 -16.37
C VAL A 103 -5.12 6.17 -15.12
N THR A 104 -3.99 5.51 -14.95
CA THR A 104 -3.78 4.55 -13.85
C THR A 104 -2.56 4.96 -13.04
N ALA A 105 -2.75 5.17 -11.73
CA ALA A 105 -1.65 5.30 -10.79
C ALA A 105 -1.17 3.91 -10.37
N VAL A 106 0.14 3.69 -10.41
CA VAL A 106 0.79 2.43 -10.06
C VAL A 106 1.74 2.69 -8.90
N PRO A 107 1.32 2.44 -7.65
CA PRO A 107 2.18 2.59 -6.48
C PRO A 107 3.35 1.60 -6.52
N THR A 108 4.53 2.04 -6.10
CA THR A 108 5.65 1.12 -5.81
C THR A 108 5.42 0.39 -4.48
N THR A 109 6.14 -0.71 -4.25
CA THR A 109 6.09 -1.46 -2.98
C THR A 109 6.29 -0.55 -1.77
N GLY A 110 5.42 -0.69 -0.76
CA GLY A 110 5.44 0.15 0.43
C GLY A 110 4.72 1.50 0.27
N TYR A 111 4.02 1.71 -0.85
CA TYR A 111 3.15 2.86 -1.07
C TYR A 111 1.77 2.39 -1.50
N ARG A 112 0.77 3.26 -1.30
CA ARG A 112 -0.51 3.16 -2.00
C ARG A 112 -0.82 4.46 -2.72
N PHE A 113 -1.77 4.38 -3.65
CA PHE A 113 -2.34 5.57 -4.25
C PHE A 113 -3.15 6.36 -3.22
N GLY A 114 -2.88 7.66 -3.12
CA GLY A 114 -3.62 8.60 -2.29
C GLY A 114 -4.72 9.28 -3.08
N SER A 115 -4.35 10.16 -4.02
CA SER A 115 -5.30 10.95 -4.79
C SER A 115 -4.70 11.50 -6.08
N TRP A 116 -5.58 11.93 -6.99
CA TRP A 116 -5.20 12.70 -8.17
C TRP A 116 -5.18 14.20 -7.88
N SER A 117 -4.40 14.95 -8.66
CA SER A 117 -4.42 16.42 -8.70
C SER A 117 -4.12 16.96 -10.10
N GLY A 118 -4.33 18.27 -10.30
CA GLY A 118 -4.20 18.94 -11.60
C GLY A 118 -5.47 18.77 -12.45
N ALA A 119 -5.33 18.20 -13.64
CA ALA A 119 -6.45 17.93 -14.55
C ALA A 119 -7.40 16.81 -14.06
N LEU A 120 -7.06 16.14 -12.96
CA LEU A 120 -7.84 15.09 -12.31
C LEU A 120 -7.98 15.41 -10.80
N SER A 121 -8.95 14.78 -10.15
CA SER A 121 -9.15 14.87 -8.70
C SER A 121 -9.78 13.58 -8.14
N GLY A 122 -9.82 13.47 -6.81
CA GLY A 122 -10.43 12.33 -6.12
C GLY A 122 -9.49 11.13 -5.96
N THR A 123 -10.06 10.01 -5.49
CA THR A 123 -9.32 8.81 -5.06
C THR A 123 -9.62 7.56 -5.90
N SER A 124 -10.40 7.70 -6.97
CA SER A 124 -10.68 6.59 -7.89
C SER A 124 -9.45 6.26 -8.73
N ASN A 125 -9.03 5.01 -8.72
CA ASN A 125 -7.90 4.53 -9.52
C ASN A 125 -8.21 3.12 -10.06
N PRO A 126 -8.24 2.90 -11.38
CA PRO A 126 -7.99 3.87 -12.46
C PRO A 126 -9.11 4.93 -12.59
N THR A 127 -8.84 5.99 -13.37
CA THR A 127 -9.81 7.04 -13.70
C THR A 127 -9.74 7.42 -15.18
N THR A 128 -10.65 8.26 -15.67
CA THR A 128 -10.67 8.72 -17.06
C THR A 128 -10.39 10.21 -17.20
N LEU A 129 -9.77 10.60 -18.32
CA LEU A 129 -9.45 11.99 -18.66
C LEU A 129 -9.83 12.27 -20.12
N VAL A 130 -10.65 13.29 -20.36
CA VAL A 130 -10.91 13.81 -21.72
C VAL A 130 -9.88 14.88 -22.05
N VAL A 131 -9.23 14.74 -23.21
CA VAL A 131 -8.22 15.69 -23.69
C VAL A 131 -8.89 16.79 -24.52
N ASP A 132 -9.32 17.87 -23.87
CA ASP A 132 -9.99 19.03 -24.52
C ASP A 132 -9.11 20.30 -24.58
N ALA A 133 -7.95 20.26 -23.91
CA ALA A 133 -6.94 21.30 -23.84
C ALA A 133 -5.62 20.66 -23.37
N ASN A 134 -4.53 21.42 -23.31
CA ASN A 134 -3.30 20.95 -22.68
C ASN A 134 -3.58 20.58 -21.22
N LYS A 135 -3.29 19.34 -20.82
CA LYS A 135 -3.55 18.83 -19.48
C LYS A 135 -2.23 18.61 -18.74
N THR A 136 -2.23 18.93 -17.45
CA THR A 136 -1.18 18.51 -16.52
C THR A 136 -1.82 17.82 -15.34
N LEU A 137 -1.36 16.62 -15.00
CA LEU A 137 -1.91 15.82 -13.91
C LEU A 137 -0.80 15.23 -13.04
N ALA A 138 -1.12 14.94 -11.79
CA ALA A 138 -0.22 14.27 -10.87
C ALA A 138 -0.98 13.22 -10.04
N ALA A 139 -0.27 12.19 -9.62
CA ALA A 139 -0.73 11.25 -8.60
C ALA A 139 0.03 11.51 -7.30
N SER A 140 -0.67 11.46 -6.17
CA SER A 140 -0.07 11.42 -4.84
C SER A 140 0.01 9.97 -4.37
N PHE A 141 1.18 9.56 -3.86
CA PHE A 141 1.38 8.25 -3.27
C PHE A 141 1.71 8.42 -1.80
N VAL A 142 1.07 7.62 -0.95
CA VAL A 142 1.24 7.68 0.50
C VAL A 142 2.03 6.45 0.95
N GLN A 143 3.15 6.69 1.62
CA GLN A 143 4.01 5.64 2.14
C GLN A 143 3.31 4.89 3.27
N GLN A 144 3.45 3.56 3.27
CA GLN A 144 2.88 2.68 4.27
C GLN A 144 3.94 1.74 4.84
N TYR A 145 3.77 1.39 6.11
CA TYR A 145 4.64 0.48 6.83
C TYR A 145 3.84 -0.64 7.51
N PRO A 146 4.39 -1.87 7.54
CA PRO A 146 3.79 -2.95 8.30
C PRO A 146 4.00 -2.75 9.80
N VAL A 147 3.01 -3.15 10.59
CA VAL A 147 3.10 -3.30 12.05
C VAL A 147 2.80 -4.75 12.37
N ASN A 148 3.82 -5.47 12.82
CA ASN A 148 3.71 -6.85 13.23
C ASN A 148 3.53 -6.91 14.75
N ALA A 149 2.41 -7.43 15.21
CA ALA A 149 2.14 -7.69 16.61
C ALA A 149 2.20 -9.19 16.89
N SER A 150 2.93 -9.59 17.92
CA SER A 150 3.06 -10.98 18.35
C SER A 150 2.92 -11.11 19.86
N THR A 151 2.85 -12.34 20.36
CA THR A 151 2.74 -12.63 21.79
C THR A 151 3.80 -13.62 22.24
N THR A 152 4.29 -13.44 23.47
CA THR A 152 4.99 -14.50 24.21
C THR A 152 4.12 -14.90 25.38
N GLY A 153 3.88 -16.20 25.56
CA GLY A 153 2.91 -16.70 26.53
C GLY A 153 1.46 -16.65 26.03
N SER A 154 0.52 -16.95 26.91
CA SER A 154 -0.91 -17.09 26.59
C SER A 154 -1.64 -15.75 26.71
N GLY A 155 -1.97 -15.16 25.56
CA GLY A 155 -2.76 -13.94 25.45
C GLY A 155 -2.94 -13.53 23.99
N SER A 156 -3.46 -12.32 23.77
CA SER A 156 -3.65 -11.75 22.44
C SER A 156 -3.28 -10.26 22.40
N VAL A 157 -2.99 -9.76 21.21
CA VAL A 157 -2.83 -8.32 20.94
C VAL A 157 -3.83 -7.91 19.89
N SER A 158 -4.57 -6.84 20.15
CA SER A 158 -5.40 -6.16 19.15
C SER A 158 -4.82 -4.81 18.78
N LEU A 159 -5.02 -4.43 17.51
CA LEU A 159 -4.60 -3.16 16.93
C LEU A 159 -5.84 -2.31 16.64
N SER A 160 -5.79 -1.02 16.96
CA SER A 160 -6.81 -0.03 16.63
C SER A 160 -6.17 1.25 16.06
N PRO A 161 -6.42 1.61 14.78
CA PRO A 161 -7.25 0.90 13.81
C PRO A 161 -6.78 -0.54 13.58
N SER A 162 -7.70 -1.45 13.24
CA SER A 162 -7.35 -2.84 12.93
C SER A 162 -6.64 -2.92 11.57
N GLY A 163 -5.69 -3.84 11.44
CA GLY A 163 -4.94 -4.05 10.21
C GLY A 163 -3.52 -4.49 10.52
N GLY A 164 -2.67 -4.55 9.49
CA GLY A 164 -1.24 -4.87 9.64
C GLY A 164 -0.32 -3.92 8.86
N VAL A 165 -0.88 -2.97 8.12
CA VAL A 165 -0.14 -2.00 7.30
C VAL A 165 -0.84 -0.66 7.44
N TYR A 166 -0.07 0.39 7.75
CA TYR A 166 -0.59 1.71 8.07
C TYR A 166 0.23 2.79 7.40
N ASP A 167 -0.37 3.97 7.24
CA ASP A 167 0.30 5.13 6.67
C ASP A 167 1.40 5.61 7.61
N SER A 168 2.49 6.09 7.03
CA SER A 168 3.51 6.82 7.78
C SER A 168 2.87 7.98 8.54
N GLY A 169 3.14 8.07 9.84
CA GLY A 169 2.55 9.03 10.77
C GLY A 169 1.30 8.55 11.50
N THR A 170 0.74 7.38 11.17
CA THR A 170 -0.43 6.83 11.87
C THR A 170 -0.08 6.49 13.32
N LEU A 171 -0.96 6.87 14.25
CA LEU A 171 -0.93 6.38 15.64
C LEU A 171 -1.83 5.14 15.76
N VAL A 172 -1.23 4.00 16.09
CA VAL A 172 -1.96 2.74 16.31
C VAL A 172 -1.98 2.45 17.80
N THR A 173 -3.17 2.17 18.35
CA THR A 173 -3.35 1.71 19.73
C THR A 173 -3.24 0.20 19.78
N LEU A 174 -2.37 -0.31 20.65
CA LEU A 174 -2.17 -1.73 20.92
C LEU A 174 -2.78 -2.07 22.28
N THR A 175 -3.59 -3.12 22.33
CA THR A 175 -4.18 -3.64 23.56
C THR A 175 -3.79 -5.09 23.75
N ALA A 176 -3.06 -5.38 24.83
CA ALA A 176 -2.71 -6.73 25.25
C ALA A 176 -3.83 -7.29 26.14
N THR A 177 -4.33 -8.48 25.82
CA THR A 177 -5.34 -9.19 26.62
C THR A 177 -4.76 -10.52 27.08
N PRO A 178 -4.44 -10.70 28.37
CA PRO A 178 -4.03 -11.99 28.90
C PRO A 178 -5.14 -13.02 28.77
N SER A 179 -4.78 -14.28 28.51
CA SER A 179 -5.73 -15.39 28.64
C SER A 179 -6.19 -15.55 30.10
N SER A 180 -7.30 -16.28 30.32
CA SER A 180 -7.80 -16.56 31.67
C SER A 180 -6.71 -17.12 32.59
N GLY A 181 -6.58 -16.54 33.81
CA GLY A 181 -5.52 -16.89 34.77
C GLY A 181 -4.13 -16.32 34.43
N GLY A 182 -3.99 -15.59 33.33
CA GLY A 182 -2.74 -14.94 32.93
C GLY A 182 -2.60 -13.50 33.40
N ALA A 183 -1.39 -12.96 33.24
CA ALA A 183 -1.07 -11.57 33.51
C ALA A 183 -0.21 -10.99 32.38
N PHE A 184 -0.37 -9.70 32.11
CA PHE A 184 0.46 -8.95 31.18
C PHE A 184 1.76 -8.52 31.88
N LEU A 185 2.90 -8.89 31.31
CA LEU A 185 4.23 -8.59 31.83
C LEU A 185 4.87 -7.34 31.21
N GLY A 186 4.32 -6.83 30.12
CA GLY A 186 4.86 -5.67 29.41
C GLY A 186 5.07 -5.89 27.93
N TRP A 187 5.37 -4.80 27.24
CA TRP A 187 5.70 -4.77 25.83
C TRP A 187 7.20 -4.96 25.60
N SER A 188 7.58 -5.51 24.45
CA SER A 188 8.94 -5.53 23.92
C SER A 188 8.97 -5.30 22.40
N GLY A 189 10.15 -5.05 21.84
CA GLY A 189 10.33 -4.66 20.44
C GLY A 189 10.33 -3.14 20.27
N ASP A 190 9.49 -2.62 19.37
CA ASP A 190 9.31 -1.18 19.15
C ASP A 190 8.46 -0.48 20.24
N LEU A 191 8.00 -1.23 21.24
CA LEU A 191 7.36 -0.71 22.46
C LEU A 191 8.02 -1.31 23.70
N SER A 192 7.82 -0.65 24.83
CA SER A 192 8.31 -1.09 26.14
C SER A 192 7.38 -0.64 27.27
N GLY A 193 7.61 -1.19 28.47
CA GLY A 193 6.87 -0.82 29.68
C GLY A 193 5.57 -1.60 29.88
N LEU A 194 4.83 -1.20 30.92
CA LEU A 194 3.64 -1.92 31.44
C LEU A 194 2.31 -1.26 31.06
N THR A 195 2.34 -0.09 30.43
CA THR A 195 1.13 0.65 30.05
C THR A 195 0.34 -0.15 29.03
N ASN A 196 -0.90 -0.49 29.35
CA ASN A 196 -1.79 -1.27 28.50
C ASN A 196 -3.23 -0.77 28.67
N PRO A 197 -3.89 -0.28 27.59
CA PRO A 197 -3.39 -0.15 26.22
C PRO A 197 -2.30 0.92 26.05
N THR A 198 -1.56 0.88 24.94
CA THR A 198 -0.51 1.86 24.59
C THR A 198 -0.57 2.27 23.13
N THR A 199 0.04 3.41 22.77
CA THR A 199 0.04 3.95 21.39
C THR A 199 1.42 3.85 20.75
N LEU A 200 1.46 3.48 19.47
CA LEU A 200 2.65 3.37 18.65
C LEU A 200 2.55 4.30 17.43
N LEU A 201 3.58 5.12 17.23
CA LEU A 201 3.73 5.92 16.01
C LEU A 201 4.37 5.09 14.90
N VAL A 202 3.65 4.95 13.77
CA VAL A 202 4.14 4.23 12.60
C VAL A 202 4.96 5.17 11.71
N ASN A 203 6.27 5.22 11.91
CA ASN A 203 7.21 6.00 11.09
C ASN A 203 8.25 5.12 10.34
N GLY A 204 7.97 3.83 10.27
CA GLY A 204 8.82 2.77 9.74
C GLY A 204 8.14 1.43 10.00
N SER A 205 8.68 0.35 9.44
CA SER A 205 8.21 -1.01 9.78
C SER A 205 8.36 -1.24 11.28
N LYS A 206 7.30 -1.73 11.93
CA LYS A 206 7.28 -1.98 13.38
C LYS A 206 7.09 -3.46 13.71
N SER A 207 7.69 -3.88 14.81
CA SER A 207 7.54 -5.18 15.43
C SER A 207 7.35 -5.03 16.94
N VAL A 208 6.22 -5.48 17.46
CA VAL A 208 5.88 -5.40 18.89
C VAL A 208 5.48 -6.76 19.41
N THR A 209 5.94 -7.09 20.61
CA THR A 209 5.56 -8.31 21.31
C THR A 209 4.90 -7.96 22.64
N ALA A 210 3.70 -8.49 22.89
CA ALA A 210 3.12 -8.51 24.24
C ALA A 210 3.58 -9.74 24.98
N ASN A 211 4.12 -9.54 26.18
CA ASN A 211 4.61 -10.62 27.01
C ASN A 211 3.56 -10.94 28.07
N PHE A 212 3.19 -12.21 28.17
CA PHE A 212 2.23 -12.72 29.13
C PHE A 212 2.84 -13.83 29.97
N THR A 213 2.32 -14.00 31.18
CA THR A 213 2.56 -15.17 32.01
C THR A 213 1.24 -15.82 32.38
N VAL A 214 1.28 -17.10 32.73
CA VAL A 214 0.16 -17.81 33.37
C VAL A 214 0.45 -17.87 34.85
N ASN A 215 -0.52 -17.49 35.67
CA ASN A 215 -0.43 -17.68 37.11
C ASN A 215 -1.09 -19.01 37.50
N TYR A 216 -0.42 -19.75 38.36
CA TYR A 216 -0.94 -20.97 38.96
C TYR A 216 -1.09 -20.80 40.47
N THR A 217 -2.04 -21.52 41.06
CA THR A 217 -2.26 -21.50 42.51
C THR A 217 -1.38 -22.51 43.23
N LEU A 218 -0.84 -22.18 44.40
CA LEU A 218 -0.26 -23.14 45.36
C LEU A 218 -1.14 -23.16 46.60
N SER A 219 -1.88 -24.25 46.77
CA SER A 219 -2.70 -24.50 47.95
C SER A 219 -1.88 -25.22 49.01
N VAL A 220 -1.88 -24.72 50.24
CA VAL A 220 -1.25 -25.37 51.39
C VAL A 220 -2.31 -25.86 52.37
N SER A 221 -2.12 -27.05 52.92
CA SER A 221 -2.96 -27.56 54.01
C SER A 221 -2.12 -28.27 55.06
N THR A 222 -2.71 -28.52 56.23
CA THR A 222 -2.02 -29.16 57.36
C THR A 222 -2.84 -30.31 57.94
N ARG A 223 -2.19 -31.41 58.29
CA ARG A 223 -2.78 -32.51 59.06
C ARG A 223 -2.12 -32.56 60.44
N GLY A 224 -2.87 -32.28 61.50
CA GLY A 224 -2.32 -32.06 62.85
C GLY A 224 -2.17 -30.56 63.18
N LYS A 225 -1.53 -30.22 64.30
CA LYS A 225 -1.34 -28.81 64.70
C LYS A 225 -0.01 -28.27 64.17
N GLY A 226 -0.08 -27.23 63.35
CA GLY A 226 1.05 -26.50 62.78
C GLY A 226 0.58 -25.54 61.69
N SER A 227 1.53 -24.92 60.98
CA SER A 227 1.25 -24.07 59.81
C SER A 227 2.27 -24.30 58.70
N VAL A 228 2.00 -23.74 57.53
CA VAL A 228 2.93 -23.71 56.39
C VAL A 228 3.19 -22.25 56.03
N ALA A 229 4.45 -21.85 56.00
CA ALA A 229 4.89 -20.56 55.49
C ALA A 229 5.41 -20.72 54.06
N LEU A 230 5.09 -19.74 53.22
CA LEU A 230 5.51 -19.65 51.82
C LEU A 230 6.45 -18.47 51.62
N ASP A 231 7.52 -18.67 50.86
CA ASP A 231 8.44 -17.62 50.44
C ASP A 231 8.78 -17.77 48.94
N PRO A 232 8.35 -16.85 48.06
CA PRO A 232 7.58 -15.64 48.36
C PRO A 232 6.20 -15.96 48.97
N PRO A 233 5.67 -15.11 49.87
CA PRO A 233 4.36 -15.32 50.48
C PRO A 233 3.23 -15.09 49.46
N GLY A 234 2.12 -15.78 49.64
CA GLY A 234 0.95 -15.67 48.78
C GLY A 234 0.29 -17.02 48.55
N GLY A 235 -0.24 -17.22 47.35
CA GLY A 235 -0.90 -18.47 46.94
C GLY A 235 -1.17 -18.56 45.44
N SER A 236 -0.72 -17.56 44.66
CA SER A 236 -0.77 -17.54 43.21
C SER A 236 0.54 -16.96 42.69
N TYR A 237 1.20 -17.68 41.78
CA TYR A 237 2.52 -17.36 41.30
C TYR A 237 2.59 -17.56 39.79
N GLY A 238 3.41 -16.75 39.11
CA GLY A 238 3.69 -16.95 37.70
C GLY A 238 4.39 -18.28 37.46
N ALA A 239 4.13 -18.89 36.30
CA ALA A 239 4.78 -20.12 35.88
C ALA A 239 6.31 -20.03 35.99
N GLY A 240 6.95 -21.05 36.55
CA GLY A 240 8.39 -21.11 36.81
C GLY A 240 8.83 -20.49 38.14
N THR A 241 7.95 -19.84 38.90
CA THR A 241 8.29 -19.33 40.24
C THR A 241 8.71 -20.50 41.14
N VAL A 242 9.84 -20.36 41.83
CA VAL A 242 10.27 -21.31 42.86
C VAL A 242 9.79 -20.79 44.20
N VAL A 243 8.95 -21.56 44.88
CA VAL A 243 8.42 -21.22 46.21
C VAL A 243 9.06 -22.12 47.25
N THR A 244 9.64 -21.51 48.28
CA THR A 244 10.10 -22.22 49.47
C THR A 244 8.93 -22.44 50.41
N VAL A 245 8.70 -23.70 50.78
CA VAL A 245 7.61 -24.17 51.63
C VAL A 245 8.20 -24.63 52.96
N THR A 246 7.79 -23.98 54.05
CA THR A 246 8.31 -24.25 55.40
C THR A 246 7.19 -24.73 56.31
N ALA A 247 7.28 -25.96 56.79
CA ALA A 247 6.39 -26.49 57.82
C ALA A 247 6.83 -26.00 59.20
N LEU A 248 5.88 -25.44 59.96
CA LEU A 248 6.09 -24.91 61.29
C LEU A 248 5.22 -25.72 62.28
N PRO A 249 5.81 -26.68 63.03
CA PRO A 249 5.04 -27.48 63.99
C PRO A 249 4.44 -26.62 65.11
N GLY A 250 3.20 -26.92 65.48
CA GLY A 250 2.58 -26.33 66.67
C GLY A 250 3.21 -26.86 67.96
N SER A 251 2.93 -26.20 69.08
CA SER A 251 3.43 -26.62 70.40
C SER A 251 3.15 -28.10 70.69
N GLY A 252 4.21 -28.86 70.97
CA GLY A 252 4.16 -30.29 71.24
C GLY A 252 3.96 -31.20 70.02
N PHE A 253 4.11 -30.69 68.79
CA PHE A 253 4.05 -31.48 67.55
C PHE A 253 5.39 -31.47 66.83
N THR A 254 5.64 -32.48 66.01
CA THR A 254 6.80 -32.61 65.14
C THR A 254 6.34 -32.76 63.70
N PHE A 255 7.10 -32.18 62.76
CA PHE A 255 6.88 -32.38 61.33
C PHE A 255 7.19 -33.83 60.95
N ARG A 256 6.31 -34.46 60.18
CA ARG A 256 6.40 -35.89 59.79
C ARG A 256 6.48 -36.11 58.29
N GLY A 257 6.42 -35.06 57.49
CA GLY A 257 6.59 -35.13 56.04
C GLY A 257 5.55 -34.34 55.26
N TRP A 258 5.89 -34.11 54.00
CA TRP A 258 5.04 -33.51 52.99
C TRP A 258 4.26 -34.59 52.22
N SER A 259 3.09 -34.23 51.71
CA SER A 259 2.34 -35.00 50.72
C SER A 259 1.63 -34.08 49.71
N GLY A 260 1.12 -34.64 48.61
CA GLY A 260 0.55 -33.89 47.49
C GLY A 260 1.60 -33.70 46.40
N ASP A 261 1.80 -32.48 45.93
CA ASP A 261 2.83 -32.11 44.96
C ASP A 261 4.24 -31.96 45.56
N LEU A 262 4.37 -32.18 46.87
CA LEU A 262 5.63 -32.38 47.58
C LEU A 262 5.62 -33.72 48.30
N GLY A 263 6.82 -34.23 48.58
CA GLY A 263 7.02 -35.45 49.35
C GLY A 263 8.33 -35.43 50.12
N GLY A 264 8.47 -36.36 51.06
CA GLY A 264 9.68 -36.53 51.86
C GLY A 264 9.64 -35.78 53.19
N LEU A 265 10.79 -35.75 53.87
CA LEU A 265 10.95 -35.25 55.24
C LEU A 265 11.75 -33.94 55.32
N THR A 266 12.22 -33.42 54.19
CA THR A 266 13.02 -32.20 54.12
C THR A 266 12.16 -31.00 54.48
N ASN A 267 12.61 -30.17 55.42
CA ASN A 267 11.91 -28.96 55.84
C ASN A 267 12.93 -27.88 56.22
N PRO A 268 12.95 -26.72 55.55
CA PRO A 268 12.09 -26.31 54.42
C PRO A 268 12.38 -27.06 53.11
N GLN A 269 11.46 -26.99 52.15
CA GLN A 269 11.58 -27.60 50.81
C GLN A 269 11.07 -26.66 49.71
N THR A 270 11.69 -26.68 48.53
CA THR A 270 11.28 -25.84 47.40
C THR A 270 10.34 -26.60 46.44
N ILE A 271 9.37 -25.89 45.86
CA ILE A 271 8.51 -26.36 44.78
C ILE A 271 8.57 -25.39 43.60
N VAL A 272 8.66 -25.91 42.37
CA VAL A 272 8.53 -25.10 41.15
C VAL A 272 7.06 -25.06 40.73
N ILE A 273 6.53 -23.86 40.51
CA ILE A 273 5.15 -23.63 40.11
C ILE A 273 5.03 -23.75 38.58
N ASP A 274 4.71 -24.93 38.07
CA ASP A 274 4.50 -25.22 36.65
C ASP A 274 3.04 -25.58 36.29
N ALA A 275 2.20 -25.75 37.30
CA ALA A 275 0.76 -26.01 37.23
C ALA A 275 0.13 -25.60 38.58
N ASN A 276 -1.19 -25.71 38.72
CA ASN A 276 -1.82 -25.59 40.03
C ASN A 276 -1.29 -26.70 40.96
N LYS A 277 -0.71 -26.30 42.10
CA LYS A 277 -0.08 -27.18 43.08
C LYS A 277 -0.88 -27.23 44.38
N SER A 278 -0.81 -28.35 45.07
CA SER A 278 -1.37 -28.57 46.39
C SER A 278 -0.40 -29.37 47.26
N VAL A 279 -0.04 -28.84 48.42
CA VAL A 279 0.90 -29.47 49.37
C VAL A 279 0.30 -29.56 50.76
N THR A 280 0.55 -30.66 51.45
CA THR A 280 0.06 -30.91 52.81
C THR A 280 1.21 -31.20 53.76
N ALA A 281 1.34 -30.43 54.85
CA ALA A 281 2.26 -30.72 55.94
C ALA A 281 1.60 -31.63 56.98
N THR A 282 2.19 -32.78 57.29
CA THR A 282 1.71 -33.65 58.37
C THR A 282 2.50 -33.40 59.65
N PHE A 283 1.80 -33.15 60.75
CA PHE A 283 2.33 -32.98 62.09
C PHE A 283 1.76 -34.05 63.04
N LYS A 284 2.60 -34.61 63.90
CA LYS A 284 2.16 -35.54 64.95
C LYS A 284 2.77 -35.15 66.30
N LYS A 285 2.02 -35.41 67.37
CA LYS A 285 2.49 -35.25 68.75
C LYS A 285 3.68 -36.17 69.04
#